data_AF-Q7NHA6-F1
#
_entry.id   AF-Q7NHA6-F1
#
_cell.length_a   1.000
_cell.length_b   1.000
_cell.length_c   1.000
_cell.angle_alpha   90.00
_cell.angle_beta   90.00
_cell.angle_gamma   90.00
#
_symmetry.space_group_name_H-M   'P 1'
#
loop_
_entity.id
_entity.type
_entity.pdbx_description
1 polymer ?
#
loop_
_entity_poly.entity_id
_entity_poly.type
_entity_poly.pdbx_seq_one_letter_code
_entity_poly.pdbx_strand_id
1 'polypeptide(L)'
;MDALHPLRLFYQGILQLAVAYYHLGNRNWQGCVILLSTGIERLDYFAPEYLGVDIETLLEQSTACLETLQALGPEGVAAFDPAQIPKIAYIRASNP
;
A
#
# COMPACT_ATOMS: atom_id res chain seq x y z
N MET A 1 -15.41 -1.74 21.54
CA MET A 1 -14.89 -1.41 20.19
C MET A 1 -15.27 -2.58 19.31
N ASP A 2 -16.19 -2.38 18.36
CA ASP A 2 -16.71 -3.48 17.54
C ASP A 2 -15.59 -4.05 16.66
N ALA A 3 -15.34 -5.36 16.74
CA ALA A 3 -14.33 -6.06 15.95
C ALA A 3 -14.52 -5.90 14.42
N LEU A 4 -15.72 -5.53 13.97
CA LEU A 4 -16.05 -5.18 12.59
C LEU A 4 -15.38 -3.88 12.11
N HIS A 5 -15.04 -2.97 13.02
CA HIS A 5 -14.46 -1.67 12.68
C HIS A 5 -12.97 -1.80 12.25
N PRO A 6 -12.09 -2.48 13.02
CA PRO A 6 -10.72 -2.77 12.58
C PRO A 6 -10.65 -3.56 11.26
N LEU A 7 -11.49 -4.59 11.10
CA LEU A 7 -11.49 -5.40 9.87
C LEU A 7 -11.85 -4.58 8.63
N ARG A 8 -12.85 -3.69 8.74
CA ARG A 8 -13.25 -2.81 7.64
C ARG A 8 -12.14 -1.81 7.29
N LEU A 9 -11.50 -1.22 8.30
CA LEU A 9 -10.38 -0.30 8.09
C LEU A 9 -9.22 -0.99 7.38
N PHE A 10 -8.90 -2.22 7.79
CA PHE A 10 -7.87 -3.02 7.15
C PHE A 10 -8.14 -3.23 5.65
N TYR A 11 -9.33 -3.76 5.31
CA TYR A 11 -9.69 -3.97 3.91
C TYR A 11 -9.75 -2.67 3.11
N GLN A 12 -10.19 -1.57 3.74
CA GLN A 12 -10.19 -0.27 3.09
C GLN A 12 -8.76 0.19 2.78
N GLY A 13 -7.79 -0.07 3.66
CA GLY A 13 -6.38 0.24 3.44
C GLY A 13 -5.78 -0.55 2.28
N ILE A 14 -5.98 -1.87 2.28
CA ILE A 14 -5.54 -2.75 1.17
C ILE A 14 -6.16 -2.31 -0.16
N LEU A 15 -7.46 -2.00 -0.17
CA LEU A 15 -8.15 -1.52 -1.37
C LEU A 15 -7.59 -0.17 -1.83
N GLN A 16 -7.28 0.75 -0.93
CA GLN A 16 -6.65 2.02 -1.28
C GLN A 16 -5.30 1.83 -1.96
N LEU A 17 -4.42 0.94 -1.45
CA LEU A 17 -3.15 0.62 -2.12
C LEU A 17 -3.41 0.05 -3.52
N ALA A 18 -4.30 -0.93 -3.66
CA ALA A 18 -4.60 -1.54 -4.95
C ALA A 18 -5.15 -0.52 -5.97
N VAL A 19 -6.07 0.35 -5.54
CA VAL A 19 -6.65 1.40 -6.40
C VAL A 19 -5.61 2.48 -6.72
N ALA A 20 -4.69 2.80 -5.82
CA ALA A 20 -3.58 3.71 -6.11
C ALA A 20 -2.75 3.22 -7.30
N TYR A 21 -2.40 1.92 -7.34
CA TYR A 21 -1.67 1.33 -8.46
C TYR A 21 -2.52 1.20 -9.74
N TYR A 22 -3.84 1.08 -9.62
CA TYR A 22 -4.73 1.24 -10.77
C TYR A 22 -4.69 2.66 -11.36
N HIS A 23 -4.68 3.70 -10.52
CA HIS A 23 -4.49 5.09 -10.97
C HIS A 23 -3.12 5.30 -11.64
N LEU A 24 -2.08 4.66 -11.12
CA LEU A 24 -0.74 4.68 -11.73
C LEU A 24 -0.78 4.15 -13.18
N GLY A 25 -1.44 3.01 -13.43
CA GLY A 25 -1.61 2.45 -14.77
C GLY A 25 -2.35 3.38 -15.75
N ASN A 26 -3.22 4.25 -15.21
CA ASN A 26 -3.93 5.28 -15.97
C ASN A 26 -3.15 6.60 -16.09
N ARG A 27 -1.88 6.64 -15.66
CA ARG A 27 -1.03 7.86 -15.59
C ARG A 27 -1.65 8.97 -14.74
N ASN A 28 -2.54 8.60 -13.81
CA ASN A 28 -3.14 9.53 -12.87
C ASN A 28 -2.27 9.60 -11.61
N TRP A 29 -1.20 10.40 -11.70
CA TRP A 29 -0.24 10.60 -10.62
C TRP A 29 -0.90 11.08 -9.32
N GLN A 30 -1.77 12.09 -9.40
CA GLN A 30 -2.41 12.68 -8.22
C GLN A 30 -3.28 11.66 -7.48
N GLY A 31 -4.10 10.90 -8.21
CA GLY A 31 -4.93 9.85 -7.64
C GLY A 31 -4.09 8.73 -7.01
N CYS A 32 -2.98 8.36 -7.65
CA CYS A 32 -2.04 7.38 -7.11
C CYS A 32 -1.43 7.85 -5.78
N VAL A 33 -0.82 9.04 -5.75
CA VAL A 33 -0.15 9.58 -4.55
C VAL A 33 -1.10 9.73 -3.37
N ILE A 34 -2.32 10.26 -3.59
CA ILE A 34 -3.32 10.45 -2.52
C ILE A 34 -3.77 9.11 -1.93
N LEU A 35 -4.12 8.14 -2.79
CA LEU A 35 -4.61 6.85 -2.31
C LEU A 35 -3.50 6.02 -1.68
N LEU A 36 -2.28 6.09 -2.20
CA LEU A 36 -1.14 5.38 -1.64
C LEU A 36 -0.79 5.93 -0.25
N SER A 37 -0.70 7.25 -0.09
CA SER A 37 -0.44 7.89 1.21
C SER A 37 -1.51 7.57 2.25
N THR A 38 -2.80 7.67 1.88
CA THR A 38 -3.90 7.41 2.82
C THR A 38 -4.09 5.91 3.12
N GLY A 39 -3.73 5.03 2.19
CA GLY A 39 -3.68 3.58 2.41
C GLY A 39 -2.57 3.19 3.39
N ILE A 40 -1.37 3.78 3.24
CA ILE A 40 -0.23 3.60 4.15
C ILE A 40 -0.59 4.04 5.57
N GLU A 41 -1.05 5.28 5.75
CA GLU A 41 -1.44 5.83 7.06
C GLU A 41 -2.48 4.94 7.78
N ARG A 42 -3.42 4.39 7.02
CA ARG A 42 -4.46 3.51 7.55
C ARG A 42 -3.92 2.14 7.94
N LEU A 43 -2.98 1.59 7.16
CA LEU A 43 -2.42 0.27 7.39
C LEU A 43 -1.36 0.26 8.51
N ASP A 44 -0.75 1.40 8.83
CA ASP A 44 0.22 1.57 9.93
C ASP A 44 -0.31 1.05 11.27
N TYR A 45 -1.60 1.27 11.56
CA TYR A 45 -2.25 0.74 12.77
C TYR A 45 -2.21 -0.79 12.90
N PHE A 46 -2.01 -1.51 11.80
CA PHE A 46 -2.02 -2.96 11.72
C PHE A 46 -0.61 -3.58 11.67
N ALA A 47 0.44 -2.78 11.77
CA ALA A 47 1.81 -3.27 11.86
C ALA A 47 2.08 -4.00 13.19
N PRO A 48 3.01 -4.97 13.22
CA PRO A 48 3.77 -5.50 12.09
C PRO A 48 3.00 -6.55 11.26
N GLU A 49 1.94 -7.13 11.81
CA GLU A 49 1.16 -8.20 11.18
C GLU A 49 -0.34 -8.07 11.49
N TYR A 50 -1.18 -8.32 10.48
CA TYR A 50 -2.61 -8.50 10.68
C TYR A 50 -3.21 -9.49 9.69
N LEU A 51 -4.01 -10.43 10.20
CA LEU A 51 -4.59 -11.55 9.42
C LEU A 51 -3.54 -12.37 8.65
N GLY A 52 -2.35 -12.54 9.23
CA GLY A 52 -1.24 -13.26 8.60
C GLY A 52 -0.49 -12.46 7.54
N VAL A 53 -0.91 -11.23 7.21
CA VAL A 53 -0.20 -10.36 6.27
C VAL A 53 0.96 -9.69 6.98
N ASP A 54 2.12 -9.70 6.35
CA ASP A 54 3.29 -8.91 6.75
C ASP A 54 3.05 -7.43 6.40
N ILE A 55 2.57 -6.67 7.39
CA ILE A 55 2.19 -5.27 7.21
C ILE A 55 3.41 -4.36 7.22
N GLU A 56 4.41 -4.67 8.04
CA GLU A 56 5.67 -3.92 8.08
C GLU A 56 6.33 -3.88 6.70
N THR A 57 6.57 -5.04 6.07
CA THR A 57 7.18 -5.11 4.73
C THR A 57 6.31 -4.43 3.68
N LEU A 58 4.98 -4.57 3.77
CA LEU A 58 4.06 -3.93 2.83
C LEU A 58 4.13 -2.40 2.93
N LEU A 59 4.20 -1.85 4.14
CA LEU A 59 4.30 -0.41 4.40
C LEU A 59 5.64 0.16 3.94
N GLU A 60 6.74 -0.53 4.22
CA GLU A 60 8.08 -0.14 3.76
C GLU A 60 8.14 -0.03 2.23
N GLN A 61 7.69 -1.07 1.52
CA GLN A 61 7.69 -1.09 0.06
C GLN A 61 6.72 -0.06 -0.54
N SER A 62 5.54 0.11 0.06
CA SER A 62 4.56 1.11 -0.38
C SER A 62 5.07 2.53 -0.18
N THR A 63 5.79 2.79 0.92
CA THR A 63 6.41 4.09 1.21
C THR A 63 7.53 4.39 0.22
N ALA A 64 8.39 3.42 -0.10
CA ALA A 64 9.42 3.58 -1.13
C ALA A 64 8.81 3.89 -2.52
N CYS A 65 7.68 3.26 -2.86
CA CYS A 65 6.93 3.60 -4.07
C CYS A 65 6.42 5.04 -4.04
N LEU A 66 5.84 5.48 -2.91
CA LEU A 66 5.31 6.82 -2.74
C LEU A 66 6.41 7.88 -2.90
N GLU A 67 7.56 7.68 -2.28
CA GLU A 67 8.72 8.56 -2.41
C GLU A 67 9.20 8.66 -3.86
N THR A 68 9.30 7.51 -4.55
CA THR A 68 9.68 7.46 -5.97
C THR A 68 8.67 8.24 -6.84
N LEU A 69 7.38 8.04 -6.61
CA LEU A 69 6.32 8.74 -7.36
C LEU A 69 6.33 10.25 -7.09
N GLN A 70 6.57 10.66 -5.85
CA GLN A 70 6.69 12.08 -5.50
C GLN A 70 7.91 12.72 -6.15
N ALA A 71 9.05 12.01 -6.23
CA ALA A 71 10.25 12.48 -6.91
C ALA A 71 10.08 12.58 -8.43
N LEU A 72 9.35 11.65 -9.05
CA LEU A 72 9.05 11.68 -10.49
C LEU A 72 8.09 12.82 -10.87
N GLY A 73 7.16 13.17 -9.98
CA GLY A 73 6.11 14.15 -10.26
C GLY A 73 5.11 13.69 -11.33
N PRO A 74 4.11 14.54 -11.65
CA PRO A 74 3.05 14.20 -12.59
C PRO A 74 3.55 13.96 -14.02
N GLU A 75 4.59 14.67 -14.45
CA GLU A 75 5.18 14.53 -15.79
C GLU A 75 6.02 13.25 -15.92
N GLY A 76 6.62 12.78 -14.82
CA GLY A 76 7.51 11.61 -14.78
C GLY A 76 6.80 10.29 -14.49
N VAL A 77 5.50 10.28 -14.25
CA VAL A 77 4.74 9.09 -13.79
C VAL A 77 4.91 7.86 -14.72
N ALA A 78 5.09 8.08 -16.02
CA ALA A 78 5.27 7.01 -16.99
C ALA A 78 6.64 6.30 -16.88
N ALA A 79 7.59 6.88 -16.16
CA ALA A 79 8.92 6.32 -15.92
C ALA A 79 8.99 5.46 -14.64
N PHE A 80 7.90 5.37 -13.86
CA PHE A 80 7.85 4.49 -12.70
C PHE A 80 8.01 3.03 -13.12
N ASP A 81 8.87 2.29 -12.43
CA ASP A 81 9.09 0.86 -12.70
C ASP A 81 8.00 0.00 -12.03
N PRO A 82 7.10 -0.65 -12.80
CA PRO A 82 6.03 -1.47 -12.23
C PRO A 82 6.53 -2.67 -11.41
N ALA A 83 7.80 -3.07 -11.55
CA ALA A 83 8.39 -4.13 -10.73
C ALA A 83 8.55 -3.72 -9.25
N GLN A 84 8.51 -2.42 -8.95
CA GLN A 84 8.54 -1.90 -7.58
C GLN A 84 7.21 -2.05 -6.84
N ILE A 85 6.09 -2.33 -7.55
CA ILE A 85 4.78 -2.49 -6.91
C ILE A 85 4.82 -3.65 -5.91
N PRO A 86 4.47 -3.42 -4.64
CA PRO A 86 4.57 -4.42 -3.59
C PRO A 86 3.63 -5.58 -3.83
N LYS A 87 4.07 -6.76 -3.38
CA LYS A 87 3.23 -7.95 -3.30
C LYS A 87 2.91 -8.21 -1.83
N ILE A 88 1.67 -8.58 -1.56
CA ILE A 88 1.27 -9.00 -0.22
C ILE A 88 2.04 -10.26 0.14
N ALA A 89 2.90 -10.15 1.15
CA ALA A 89 3.56 -11.27 1.79
C ALA A 89 2.75 -11.71 3.01
N TYR A 90 2.83 -13.00 3.33
CA TYR A 90 2.21 -13.56 4.51
C TYR A 90 3.30 -14.09 5.43
N ILE A 91 3.18 -13.79 6.73
CA ILE A 91 4.04 -14.38 7.75
C ILE A 91 3.73 -15.87 7.79
N ARG A 92 4.71 -16.69 7.42
CA ARG A 92 4.57 -18.14 7.58
C ARG A 92 4.55 -18.42 9.07
N ALA A 93 3.49 -19.07 9.56
CA ALA A 93 3.53 -19.65 10.89
C ALA A 93 4.74 -20.60 10.93
N SER A 94 5.72 -20.28 11.77
CA SER A 94 6.76 -21.24 12.15
C SER A 94 6.04 -22.44 12.75
N ASN A 95 5.95 -23.53 12.00
CA ASN A 95 5.43 -24.78 12.51
C ASN A 95 6.46 -25.30 13.53
N PRO A 96 6.08 -25.57 14.80
CA PRO A 96 6.99 -26.16 15.77
C PRO A 96 7.43 -27.57 15.37
#